data_AF-A0A382THG5-F1
#
_entry.id   AF-A0A382THG5-F1
#
_cell.length_a   1.000
_cell.length_b   1.000
_cell.length_c   1.000
_cell.angle_alpha   90.00
_cell.angle_beta   90.00
_cell.angle_gamma   90.00
#
_symmetry.space_group_name_H-M   'P 1'
#
loop_
_entity.id
_entity.type
_entity.pdbx_description
1 polymer ?
#
loop_
_entity_poly.entity_id
_entity_poly.type
_entity_poly.pdbx_seq_one_letter_code
_entity_poly.pdbx_strand_id
1 'polypeptide(L)'
;MGFITELFESKALRNQRGLGNMSAEQVAENVYMNILSLQAMRNDPSSMKIAQNYAKKTMMNPGFDNIRTTATDLHNWVAVLNQPDRYAETIGPVGRSSMPVLQLRQYLRQVASGRVNPNFDKQFLMSLERKLG
;
A
#
# COMPACT_ATOMS: atom_id res chain seq x y z
N MET A 1 -24.20 17.43 -11.51
CA MET A 1 -23.26 18.01 -10.52
C MET A 1 -22.91 16.94 -9.52
N GLY A 2 -21.64 16.55 -9.44
CA GLY A 2 -21.19 15.44 -8.59
C GLY A 2 -21.12 15.90 -7.14
N PHE A 3 -22.02 15.38 -6.31
CA PHE A 3 -22.14 15.63 -4.87
C PHE A 3 -20.91 15.16 -4.06
N ILE A 4 -20.02 14.36 -4.66
CA ILE A 4 -18.74 13.97 -4.06
C ILE A 4 -17.62 14.50 -4.95
N THR A 5 -17.09 15.68 -4.60
CA THR A 5 -15.93 16.31 -5.25
C THR A 5 -14.60 15.79 -4.74
N GLU A 6 -14.56 15.24 -3.52
CA GLU A 6 -13.33 14.74 -2.89
C GLU A 6 -13.61 13.42 -2.16
N LEU A 7 -13.25 12.31 -2.81
CA LEU A 7 -13.24 11.00 -2.15
C LEU A 7 -11.94 10.89 -1.34
N PHE A 8 -12.00 11.25 -0.06
CA PHE A 8 -10.87 11.05 0.85
C PHE A 8 -10.78 9.58 1.25
N GLU A 9 -9.59 9.00 1.12
CA GLU A 9 -9.27 7.70 1.70
C GLU A 9 -9.50 7.75 3.23
N SER A 10 -10.37 6.86 3.74
CA SER A 10 -10.39 6.56 5.17
C SER A 10 -9.11 5.80 5.51
N LYS A 11 -8.26 6.40 6.33
CA LYS A 11 -6.98 5.83 6.73
C LYS A 11 -7.10 5.08 8.04
N ALA A 12 -6.78 3.79 8.03
CA ALA A 12 -6.65 3.00 9.26
C ALA A 12 -5.38 3.39 10.04
N LEU A 13 -4.29 3.71 9.34
CA LEU A 13 -3.01 4.13 9.90
C LEU A 13 -2.67 5.58 9.57
N ARG A 14 -3.20 6.52 10.37
CA ARG A 14 -2.88 7.96 10.26
C ARG A 14 -1.56 8.34 10.92
N ASN A 15 -1.23 7.68 12.03
CA ASN A 15 -0.08 7.94 12.87
C ASN A 15 0.33 6.66 13.60
N GLN A 16 1.48 6.69 14.27
CA GLN A 16 2.01 5.53 14.99
C GLN A 16 1.06 4.98 16.07
N ARG A 17 0.17 5.80 16.66
CA ARG A 17 -0.79 5.32 17.67
C ARG A 17 -1.77 4.30 17.09
N GLY A 18 -2.04 4.35 15.78
CA GLY A 18 -2.86 3.35 15.08
C GLY A 18 -2.25 1.95 15.04
N LEU A 19 -0.95 1.80 15.35
CA LEU A 19 -0.27 0.51 15.40
C LEU A 19 -0.48 -0.27 16.70
N GLY A 20 -0.82 0.40 17.81
CA GLY A 20 -0.72 -0.16 19.16
C GLY A 20 -1.56 -1.42 19.44
N ASN A 21 -2.43 -1.82 18.51
CA ASN A 21 -3.28 -3.01 18.62
C ASN A 21 -3.07 -4.01 17.47
N MET A 22 -2.02 -3.88 16.66
CA MET A 22 -1.82 -4.70 15.47
C MET A 22 -0.57 -5.56 15.55
N SER A 23 -0.67 -6.80 15.08
CA SER A 23 0.50 -7.66 14.85
C SER A 23 1.18 -7.33 13.52
N ALA A 24 2.45 -7.72 13.39
CA ALA A 24 3.18 -7.60 12.13
C ALA A 24 2.50 -8.37 10.97
N GLU A 25 1.85 -9.49 11.27
CA GLU A 25 1.04 -10.25 10.32
C GLU A 25 -0.16 -9.44 9.82
N GLN A 26 -0.90 -8.79 10.74
CA GLN A 26 -2.00 -7.90 10.36
C GLN A 26 -1.51 -6.72 9.52
N VAL A 27 -0.32 -6.18 9.80
CA VAL A 27 0.30 -5.15 8.95
C VAL A 27 0.56 -5.68 7.54
N ALA A 28 1.12 -6.89 7.42
CA ALA A 28 1.35 -7.55 6.13
C ALA A 28 0.04 -7.78 5.35
N GLU A 29 -0.99 -8.29 6.02
CA GLU A 29 -2.33 -8.46 5.45
C GLU A 29 -2.90 -7.13 4.95
N ASN A 30 -2.80 -6.04 5.73
CA ASN A 30 -3.27 -4.72 5.33
C ASN A 30 -2.54 -4.21 4.08
N VAL A 31 -1.23 -4.45 3.95
CA VAL A 31 -0.50 -4.12 2.71
C VAL A 31 -1.06 -4.89 1.53
N TYR A 32 -1.23 -6.20 1.66
CA TYR A 32 -1.74 -7.05 0.59
C TYR A 32 -3.15 -6.64 0.17
N MET A 33 -4.04 -6.43 1.13
CA MET A 33 -5.42 -6.01 0.91
C MET A 33 -5.51 -4.64 0.21
N ASN A 34 -4.67 -3.67 0.58
CA ASN A 34 -4.63 -2.37 -0.09
C ASN A 34 -4.18 -2.52 -1.56
N ILE A 35 -3.19 -3.36 -1.83
CA ILE A 35 -2.69 -3.60 -3.19
C ILE A 35 -3.72 -4.34 -4.04
N LEU A 36 -4.42 -5.34 -3.50
CA LEU A 36 -5.51 -6.04 -4.17
C LEU A 36 -6.68 -5.09 -4.48
N SER A 37 -7.06 -4.25 -3.52
CA SER A 37 -8.10 -3.24 -3.71
C SER A 37 -7.72 -2.28 -4.84
N LEU A 38 -6.46 -1.83 -4.86
CA LEU A 38 -5.95 -0.98 -5.94
C LEU A 38 -5.96 -1.71 -7.29
N GLN A 39 -5.66 -3.01 -7.32
CA GLN A 39 -5.75 -3.85 -8.52
C GLN A 39 -7.21 -4.03 -8.99
N ALA A 40 -8.17 -4.16 -8.09
CA ALA A 40 -9.58 -4.20 -8.46
C ALA A 40 -10.03 -2.85 -9.05
N MET A 41 -9.73 -1.76 -8.35
CA MET A 41 -10.14 -0.41 -8.75
C MET A 41 -9.55 0.03 -10.09
N ARG A 42 -8.30 -0.31 -10.40
CA ARG A 42 -7.71 0.06 -11.70
C ARG A 42 -8.38 -0.66 -12.87
N ASN A 43 -9.00 -1.82 -12.65
CA ASN A 43 -9.64 -2.64 -13.69
C ASN A 43 -11.14 -2.31 -13.84
N ASP A 44 -11.71 -1.56 -12.92
CA ASP A 44 -13.06 -1.03 -13.05
C ASP A 44 -13.02 0.41 -13.63
N PRO A 45 -13.68 0.66 -14.78
CA PRO A 45 -13.74 1.99 -15.38
C PRO A 45 -14.25 3.08 -14.44
N SER A 46 -15.14 2.75 -13.49
CA SER A 46 -15.74 3.72 -12.58
C SER A 46 -14.74 4.24 -11.52
N SER A 47 -13.77 3.41 -11.15
CA SER A 47 -12.81 3.69 -10.07
C SER A 47 -11.35 3.81 -10.57
N MET A 48 -11.08 3.59 -11.85
CA MET A 48 -9.74 3.67 -12.46
C MET A 48 -9.03 5.01 -12.18
N LYS A 49 -9.72 6.15 -12.31
CA LYS A 49 -9.13 7.47 -12.02
C LYS A 49 -8.75 7.63 -10.55
N ILE A 50 -9.55 7.05 -9.65
CA ILE A 50 -9.29 7.06 -8.22
C ILE A 50 -8.02 6.24 -7.93
N ALA A 51 -7.91 5.05 -8.52
CA ALA A 51 -6.70 4.21 -8.42
C ALA A 51 -5.44 4.93 -8.92
N GLN A 52 -5.52 5.60 -10.08
CA GLN A 52 -4.42 6.40 -10.62
C GLN A 52 -3.96 7.48 -9.65
N ASN A 53 -4.89 8.26 -9.10
CA ASN A 53 -4.60 9.34 -8.17
C ASN A 53 -4.05 8.81 -6.84
N TYR A 54 -4.60 7.71 -6.35
CA TYR A 54 -4.12 7.01 -5.17
C TYR A 54 -2.65 6.62 -5.34
N ALA A 55 -2.32 5.92 -6.44
CA ALA A 55 -0.96 5.47 -6.72
C ALA A 55 0.03 6.65 -6.87
N LYS A 56 -0.39 7.76 -7.49
CA LYS A 56 0.41 9.00 -7.53
C LYS A 56 0.69 9.53 -6.12
N LYS A 57 -0.33 9.59 -5.26
CA LYS A 57 -0.21 10.07 -3.89
C LYS A 57 0.68 9.17 -3.03
N THR A 58 0.55 7.85 -3.15
CA THR A 58 1.44 6.87 -2.51
C THR A 58 2.89 7.09 -2.93
N MET A 59 3.12 7.34 -4.22
CA MET A 59 4.46 7.55 -4.79
C MET A 59 5.07 8.93 -4.50
N MET A 60 4.36 9.87 -3.86
CA MET A 60 4.93 11.16 -3.46
C MET A 60 6.09 11.00 -2.47
N ASN A 61 6.12 9.89 -1.72
CA ASN A 61 7.18 9.57 -0.76
C ASN A 61 7.74 8.16 -1.04
N PRO A 62 8.48 7.97 -2.15
CA PRO A 62 8.80 6.65 -2.68
C PRO A 62 9.86 5.86 -1.86
N GLY A 63 10.40 6.47 -0.80
CA GLY A 63 11.30 5.80 0.14
C GLY A 63 10.57 4.85 1.09
N PHE A 64 9.30 5.13 1.41
CA PHE A 64 8.55 4.40 2.44
C PHE A 64 9.35 4.30 3.75
N ASP A 65 10.02 5.39 4.15
CA ASP A 65 10.94 5.34 5.28
C ASP A 65 10.23 5.51 6.62
N ASN A 66 9.02 6.10 6.61
CA ASN A 66 8.27 6.49 7.80
C ASN A 66 6.78 6.65 7.54
N ILE A 67 5.98 6.49 8.61
CA ILE A 67 4.57 6.89 8.66
C ILE A 67 4.46 8.41 8.50
N ARG A 68 3.53 8.85 7.65
CA ARG A 68 3.24 10.25 7.38
C ARG A 68 1.74 10.49 7.38
N THR A 69 1.29 11.51 8.12
CA THR A 69 -0.12 11.90 8.20
C THR A 69 -0.70 12.25 6.82
N THR A 70 0.13 12.82 5.93
CA THR A 70 -0.28 13.25 4.58
C THR A 70 -0.24 12.13 3.53
N ALA A 71 0.53 11.06 3.76
CA ALA A 71 0.68 9.94 2.83
C ALA A 71 -0.54 9.00 2.86
N THR A 72 -0.66 8.12 1.86
CA THR A 72 -1.78 7.15 1.81
C THR A 72 -1.63 6.07 2.88
N ASP A 73 -2.69 5.30 3.13
CA ASP A 73 -2.65 4.19 4.09
C ASP A 73 -1.65 3.12 3.63
N LEU A 74 -1.68 2.74 2.35
CA LEU A 74 -0.69 1.84 1.75
C LEU A 74 0.76 2.30 1.96
N HIS A 75 1.04 3.61 1.84
CA HIS A 75 2.39 4.13 2.11
C HIS A 75 2.79 3.83 3.55
N ASN A 76 1.90 4.12 4.50
CA ASN A 76 2.19 4.00 5.93
C ASN A 76 2.37 2.52 6.32
N TRP A 77 1.56 1.61 5.79
CA TRP A 77 1.72 0.18 6.03
C TRP A 77 3.05 -0.36 5.47
N VAL A 78 3.41 0.03 4.25
CA VAL A 78 4.70 -0.36 3.65
C VAL A 78 5.86 0.22 4.44
N ALA A 79 5.73 1.44 4.95
CA ALA A 79 6.78 2.06 5.76
C ALA A 79 7.03 1.32 7.08
N VAL A 80 5.98 0.73 7.66
CA VAL A 80 6.11 -0.09 8.86
C VAL A 80 6.86 -1.38 8.56
N LEU A 81 6.50 -2.09 7.50
CA LEU A 81 7.22 -3.32 7.08
C LEU A 81 8.67 -3.06 6.65
N ASN A 82 8.94 -1.88 6.08
CA ASN A 82 10.27 -1.52 5.60
C ASN A 82 11.20 -1.02 6.73
N GLN A 83 10.68 -0.87 7.96
CA GLN A 83 11.41 -0.43 9.15
C GLN A 83 11.08 -1.35 10.34
N PRO A 84 11.35 -2.67 10.25
CA PRO A 84 10.95 -3.63 11.27
C PRO A 84 11.52 -3.27 12.65
N ASP A 85 12.78 -2.85 12.73
CA ASP A 85 13.45 -2.51 13.98
C ASP A 85 12.79 -1.32 14.71
N ARG A 86 12.24 -0.37 13.95
CA ARG A 86 11.60 0.83 14.51
C ARG A 86 10.25 0.51 15.16
N TYR A 87 9.55 -0.49 14.65
CA TYR A 87 8.17 -0.80 15.04
C TYR A 87 8.03 -2.12 15.78
N ALA A 88 9.11 -2.90 15.93
CA ALA A 88 9.11 -4.22 16.56
C ALA A 88 8.51 -4.24 17.97
N GLU A 89 8.74 -3.19 18.78
CA GLU A 89 8.16 -3.08 20.13
C GLU A 89 6.64 -2.88 20.11
N THR A 90 6.09 -2.36 19.02
CA THR A 90 4.65 -2.06 18.89
C THR A 90 3.87 -3.19 18.23
N ILE A 91 4.42 -3.77 17.15
CA ILE A 91 3.71 -4.76 16.33
C ILE A 91 4.25 -6.19 16.50
N GLY A 92 5.30 -6.36 17.30
CA GLY A 92 6.06 -7.60 17.38
C GLY A 92 7.04 -7.78 16.20
N PRO A 93 7.75 -8.92 16.17
CA PRO A 93 8.72 -9.20 15.11
C PRO A 93 8.03 -9.41 13.76
N VAL A 94 8.53 -8.76 12.71
CA VAL A 94 8.04 -8.92 11.32
C VAL A 94 8.40 -10.28 10.72
N GLY A 95 9.32 -11.02 11.34
CA GLY A 95 9.71 -12.36 10.92
C GLY A 95 10.37 -12.36 9.54
N ARG A 96 9.87 -13.21 8.63
CA ARG A 96 10.40 -13.32 7.25
C ARG A 96 9.68 -12.41 6.27
N SER A 97 8.62 -11.72 6.70
CA SER A 97 7.82 -10.89 5.82
C SER A 97 8.66 -9.72 5.29
N SER A 98 8.63 -9.52 3.97
CA SER A 98 9.47 -8.50 3.32
C SER A 98 8.75 -7.82 2.17
N MET A 99 8.96 -6.52 2.02
CA MET A 99 8.36 -5.76 0.93
C MET A 99 9.29 -5.66 -0.29
N PRO A 100 8.87 -6.13 -1.48
CA PRO A 100 9.60 -5.92 -2.72
C PRO A 100 9.40 -4.47 -3.22
N VAL A 101 10.04 -3.50 -2.56
CA VAL A 101 9.80 -2.05 -2.77
C VAL A 101 10.06 -1.61 -4.22
N LEU A 102 11.04 -2.20 -4.91
CA LEU A 102 11.31 -1.86 -6.32
C LEU A 102 10.12 -2.26 -7.22
N GLN A 103 9.62 -3.47 -7.06
CA GLN A 103 8.48 -4.00 -7.80
C GLN A 103 7.20 -3.23 -7.45
N LEU A 104 6.99 -2.91 -6.17
CA LEU A 104 5.88 -2.07 -5.74
C LEU A 104 5.92 -0.70 -6.42
N ARG A 105 7.08 -0.04 -6.48
CA ARG A 105 7.22 1.25 -7.17
C ARG A 105 6.92 1.14 -8.66
N GLN A 106 7.37 0.06 -9.31
CA GLN A 106 7.06 -0.20 -10.70
C GLN A 106 5.56 -0.43 -10.92
N TYR A 107 4.92 -1.20 -10.05
CA TYR A 107 3.47 -1.42 -10.04
C TYR A 107 2.70 -0.10 -9.90
N LEU A 108 2.99 0.67 -8.84
CA LEU A 108 2.32 1.96 -8.58
C LEU A 108 2.52 2.95 -9.74
N ARG A 109 3.69 2.95 -10.41
CA ARG A 109 3.92 3.79 -11.60
C ARG A 109 3.03 3.37 -12.78
N GLN A 110 2.81 2.08 -12.98
CA GLN A 110 1.90 1.59 -14.01
C GLN A 110 0.45 1.96 -13.68
N VAL A 111 0.02 1.75 -12.44
CA VAL A 111 -1.30 2.18 -11.97
C VAL A 111 -1.49 3.68 -12.15
N ALA A 112 -0.54 4.51 -11.70
CA ALA A 112 -0.58 5.97 -11.80
C ALA A 112 -0.68 6.50 -13.25
N SER A 113 -0.11 5.78 -14.21
CA SER A 113 -0.15 6.12 -15.65
C SER A 113 -1.31 5.48 -16.40
N GLY A 114 -2.14 4.66 -15.73
CA GLY A 114 -3.21 3.89 -16.38
C GLY A 114 -2.69 2.78 -17.30
N ARG A 115 -1.39 2.46 -17.24
CA ARG A 115 -0.82 1.35 -18.02
C ARG A 115 -1.24 0.02 -17.39
N VAL A 116 -1.70 -0.91 -18.21
CA VAL A 116 -2.05 -2.27 -17.78
C VAL A 116 -1.02 -3.25 -18.32
N ASN A 117 -0.45 -4.08 -17.44
CA ASN A 117 0.45 -5.16 -17.81
C ASN A 117 0.08 -6.40 -16.98
N PRO A 118 -0.88 -7.22 -17.47
CA PRO A 118 -1.43 -8.32 -16.68
C PRO A 118 -0.37 -9.34 -16.24
N ASN A 119 0.66 -9.56 -17.07
CA ASN A 119 1.75 -10.48 -16.76
C ASN A 119 2.59 -9.98 -15.59
N PHE A 120 3.00 -8.71 -15.62
CA PHE A 120 3.72 -8.11 -14.51
C PHE A 120 2.86 -8.05 -13.24
N ASP A 121 1.61 -7.63 -13.36
CA ASP A 121 0.69 -7.50 -12.22
C ASP A 121 0.50 -8.84 -11.51
N LYS A 122 0.25 -9.92 -12.27
CA LYS A 122 0.12 -11.28 -11.73
C LYS A 122 1.41 -11.74 -11.04
N GLN A 123 2.57 -11.55 -11.66
CA GLN A 123 3.85 -11.93 -11.08
C GLN A 123 4.15 -11.14 -9.80
N PHE A 124 3.83 -9.85 -9.78
CA PHE A 124 3.99 -8.99 -8.62
C PHE A 124 3.11 -9.45 -7.46
N LEU A 125 1.81 -9.69 -7.70
CA LEU A 125 0.88 -10.14 -6.67
C LEU A 125 1.27 -11.51 -6.10
N MET A 126 1.64 -12.48 -6.95
CA MET A 126 2.13 -13.80 -6.51
C MET A 126 3.47 -13.72 -5.76
N SER A 127 4.35 -12.79 -6.12
CA SER A 127 5.57 -12.53 -5.37
C SER A 127 5.28 -11.88 -4.03
N LEU A 128 4.26 -11.04 -3.97
CA LEU A 128 3.90 -10.29 -2.77
C LEU A 128 3.27 -11.21 -1.74
N GLU A 129 2.31 -12.06 -2.15
CA GLU A 129 1.67 -13.07 -1.31
C GLU A 129 2.71 -13.94 -0.59
N ARG A 130 3.63 -14.57 -1.36
CA ARG A 130 4.72 -15.42 -0.82
C ARG A 130 5.73 -14.71 0.09
N LYS A 131 5.78 -13.37 0.01
CA LYS A 131 6.72 -12.56 0.77
C LYS A 131 6.08 -11.96 2.00
N LEU A 132 4.76 -11.92 2.07
CA LEU A 132 4.00 -11.37 3.18
C LEU A 132 3.47 -12.46 4.11
N GLY A 133 3.14 -13.64 3.57
CA GLY A 133 2.77 -14.87 4.29
C GLY A 133 3.70 -16.03 3.96
#